data_AF-A0A7W1TAF8-F1
#
_entry.id   AF-A0A7W1TAF8-F1
#
_cell.length_a   1.000
_cell.length_b   1.000
_cell.length_c   1.000
_cell.angle_alpha   90.00
_cell.angle_beta   90.00
_cell.angle_gamma   90.00
#
_symmetry.space_group_name_H-M   'P 1'
#
loop_
_entity.id
_entity.type
_entity.pdbx_description
1 polymer ?
#
loop_
_entity_poly.entity_id
_entity_poly.type
_entity_poly.pdbx_seq_one_letter_code
_entity_poly.pdbx_strand_id
1 'polypeptide(L)'
;MDENEINRLVPLAQQGDHDAFQRLVEIIHYDVRVFVAVRCATDDLVEEVVQSALITSWRVLPKYEARGTFVSWVKGIALNHLRKELSNRARSAGRDLGTLLARHDAAALDAQIDQGEDPRLERLRVCMGRLSETLRTLIDLRYREDLDLDALAARLGRTAGALAVQFHRLRKTLRACVDIHEPTT
;
A
#
# COMPACT_ATOMS: atom_id res chain seq x y z
N MET A 1 -8.89 -12.49 -3.01
CA MET A 1 -7.69 -12.93 -2.26
C MET A 1 -8.04 -14.24 -1.59
N ASP A 2 -7.33 -15.32 -1.90
CA ASP A 2 -7.59 -16.64 -1.33
C ASP A 2 -6.75 -16.83 -0.06
N GLU A 3 -7.36 -16.59 1.10
CA GLU A 3 -6.68 -16.74 2.41
C GLU A 3 -6.30 -18.19 2.70
N ASN A 4 -7.04 -19.18 2.18
CA ASN A 4 -6.72 -20.58 2.38
C ASN A 4 -5.45 -20.97 1.61
N GLU A 5 -5.29 -20.46 0.39
CA GLU A 5 -4.07 -20.65 -0.39
C GLU A 5 -2.86 -20.02 0.32
N ILE A 6 -2.99 -18.78 0.80
CA ILE A 6 -1.94 -18.09 1.56
C ILE A 6 -1.51 -18.90 2.79
N ASN A 7 -2.47 -19.37 3.59
CA ASN A 7 -2.19 -20.12 4.82
C ASN A 7 -1.46 -21.45 4.57
N ARG A 8 -1.62 -22.04 3.37
CA ARG A 8 -0.89 -23.25 2.96
C ARG A 8 0.53 -22.96 2.48
N LEU A 9 0.73 -21.83 1.80
CA LEU A 9 2.03 -21.45 1.23
C LEU A 9 2.99 -20.86 2.27
N VAL A 10 2.48 -20.14 3.27
CA VAL A 10 3.31 -19.49 4.30
C VAL A 10 4.28 -20.47 4.99
N PRO A 11 3.84 -21.64 5.53
CA PRO A 11 4.75 -22.58 6.19
C PRO A 11 5.84 -23.15 5.28
N LEU A 12 5.55 -23.33 3.99
CA LEU A 12 6.52 -23.79 2.99
C LEU A 12 7.58 -22.70 2.74
N ALA A 13 7.12 -21.47 2.50
CA ALA A 13 7.98 -20.33 2.29
C ALA A 13 8.85 -20.01 3.53
N GLN A 14 8.34 -20.25 4.75
CA GLN A 14 9.12 -20.16 5.99
C GLN A 14 10.31 -21.13 6.05
N GLN A 15 10.20 -22.27 5.36
CA GLN A 15 11.26 -23.28 5.26
C GLN A 15 12.24 -22.99 4.11
N GLY A 16 12.09 -21.87 3.41
CA GLY A 16 12.95 -21.48 2.29
C GLY A 16 12.44 -21.94 0.91
N ASP A 17 11.19 -22.39 0.81
CA ASP A 17 10.57 -22.69 -0.49
C ASP A 17 10.34 -21.39 -1.29
N HIS A 18 11.18 -21.21 -2.32
CA HIS A 18 11.15 -20.05 -3.19
C HIS A 18 9.90 -20.00 -4.07
N ASP A 19 9.40 -21.14 -4.53
CA ASP A 19 8.21 -21.21 -5.39
C ASP A 19 6.96 -20.86 -4.58
N ALA A 20 6.88 -21.36 -3.34
CA ALA A 20 5.82 -20.98 -2.42
C ALA A 20 5.82 -19.47 -2.13
N PHE A 21 7.00 -18.87 -1.96
CA PHE A 21 7.09 -17.42 -1.77
C PHE A 21 6.75 -16.63 -3.03
N GLN A 22 7.20 -17.06 -4.20
CA GLN A 22 6.81 -16.44 -5.47
C GLN A 22 5.28 -16.43 -5.60
N ARG A 23 4.62 -17.56 -5.31
CA ARG A 23 3.17 -17.66 -5.36
C ARG A 23 2.49 -16.72 -4.34
N LEU A 24 3.04 -16.61 -3.13
CA LEU A 24 2.57 -15.63 -2.15
C LEU A 24 2.68 -14.20 -2.69
N VAL A 25 3.81 -13.85 -3.32
CA VAL A 25 4.01 -12.52 -3.92
C VAL A 25 2.93 -12.24 -4.96
N GLU A 26 2.68 -13.16 -5.89
CA GLU A 26 1.64 -13.01 -6.92
C GLU A 26 0.25 -12.72 -6.33
N ILE A 27 -0.11 -13.42 -5.25
CA ILE A 27 -1.42 -13.26 -4.60
C ILE A 27 -1.55 -11.89 -3.92
N ILE A 28 -0.48 -11.40 -3.28
CA ILE A 28 -0.55 -10.20 -2.42
C ILE A 28 -0.09 -8.92 -3.10
N HIS A 29 0.63 -9.01 -4.24
CA HIS A 29 1.34 -7.89 -4.86
C HIS A 29 0.43 -6.70 -5.11
N TYR A 30 -0.71 -6.93 -5.79
CA TYR A 30 -1.71 -5.90 -6.09
C TYR A 30 -2.18 -5.19 -4.82
N ASP A 31 -2.50 -5.96 -3.78
CA ASP A 31 -3.01 -5.46 -2.51
C ASP A 31 -2.00 -4.58 -1.77
N VAL A 32 -0.73 -5.00 -1.74
CA VAL A 32 0.36 -4.25 -1.12
C VAL A 32 0.64 -2.98 -1.93
N ARG A 33 0.63 -3.07 -3.26
CA ARG A 33 0.87 -1.94 -4.16
C ARG A 33 -0.20 -0.85 -4.02
N VAL A 34 -1.48 -1.21 -4.09
CA VAL A 34 -2.59 -0.27 -3.86
C VAL A 34 -2.49 0.35 -2.47
N PHE A 35 -2.16 -0.45 -1.46
CA PHE A 35 -1.99 0.03 -0.09
C PHE A 35 -0.91 1.12 0.02
N VAL A 36 0.21 0.97 -0.68
CA VAL A 36 1.28 1.99 -0.72
C VAL A 36 0.85 3.20 -1.57
N ALA A 37 0.23 2.97 -2.72
CA ALA A 37 -0.10 4.02 -3.68
C ALA A 37 -1.22 4.98 -3.24
N VAL A 38 -2.10 4.54 -2.34
CA VAL A 38 -3.07 5.45 -1.71
C VAL A 38 -2.44 6.36 -0.65
N ARG A 39 -1.20 6.07 -0.22
CA ARG A 39 -0.43 6.82 0.81
C ARG A 39 0.73 7.63 0.26
N CYS A 40 1.00 7.56 -1.05
CA CYS A 40 2.04 8.36 -1.68
C CYS A 40 1.64 8.80 -3.09
N ALA A 41 2.24 9.90 -3.55
CA ALA A 41 1.83 10.57 -4.77
C ALA A 41 2.55 10.10 -6.05
N THR A 42 3.72 9.46 -5.93
CA THR A 42 4.60 9.15 -7.07
C THR A 42 4.78 7.65 -7.26
N ASP A 43 4.61 7.17 -8.48
CA ASP A 43 4.66 5.75 -8.82
C ASP A 43 6.04 5.13 -8.58
N ASP A 44 7.13 5.86 -8.83
CA ASP A 44 8.49 5.39 -8.56
C ASP A 44 8.69 5.02 -7.07
N LEU A 45 8.13 5.82 -6.17
CA LEU A 45 8.20 5.55 -4.73
C LEU A 45 7.31 4.36 -4.34
N VAL A 46 6.19 4.14 -5.05
CA VAL A 46 5.35 2.96 -4.82
C VAL A 46 6.16 1.70 -5.10
N GLU A 47 6.79 1.62 -6.27
CA GLU A 47 7.57 0.44 -6.66
C GLU A 47 8.75 0.20 -5.73
N GLU A 48 9.51 1.24 -5.41
CA GLU A 48 10.65 1.18 -4.51
C GLU A 48 10.25 0.61 -3.14
N VAL A 49 9.14 1.10 -2.58
CA VAL A 49 8.62 0.65 -1.29
C VAL A 49 8.10 -0.79 -1.36
N VAL A 50 7.33 -1.13 -2.38
CA VAL A 50 6.76 -2.48 -2.54
C VAL A 50 7.88 -3.50 -2.68
N GLN A 51 8.87 -3.27 -3.53
CA GLN A 51 10.03 -4.15 -3.69
C GLN A 51 10.80 -4.32 -2.38
N SER A 52 11.10 -3.20 -1.71
CA SER A 52 11.80 -3.24 -0.41
C SER A 52 11.02 -4.02 0.64
N ALA A 53 9.69 -3.91 0.62
CA ALA A 53 8.81 -4.64 1.52
C ALA A 53 8.81 -6.14 1.26
N LEU A 54 8.75 -6.55 -0.01
CA LEU A 54 8.79 -7.97 -0.41
C LEU A 54 10.15 -8.62 -0.13
N ILE A 55 11.25 -7.91 -0.38
CA ILE A 55 12.59 -8.40 -0.02
C ILE A 55 12.73 -8.56 1.49
N THR A 56 12.22 -7.58 2.24
CA THR A 56 12.24 -7.63 3.71
C THR A 56 11.35 -8.75 4.23
N SER A 57 10.15 -8.92 3.68
CA SER A 57 9.22 -9.96 4.11
C SER A 57 9.83 -11.34 3.89
N TRP A 58 10.48 -11.61 2.76
CA TRP A 58 11.25 -12.85 2.56
C TRP A 58 12.29 -13.08 3.66
N ARG A 59 13.12 -12.07 3.94
CA ARG A 59 14.21 -12.18 4.92
C ARG A 59 13.75 -12.45 6.34
N VAL A 60 12.59 -11.90 6.73
CA VAL A 60 12.07 -12.05 8.09
C VAL A 60 10.96 -13.10 8.20
N LEU A 61 10.55 -13.71 7.09
CA LEU A 61 9.51 -14.73 7.02
C LEU A 61 9.74 -15.91 7.98
N PRO A 62 10.96 -16.45 8.16
CA PRO A 62 11.18 -17.54 9.12
C PRO A 62 10.80 -17.21 10.56
N LYS A 63 10.67 -15.92 10.91
CA LYS A 63 10.26 -15.43 12.24
C LYS A 63 8.80 -14.96 12.29
N TYR A 64 8.06 -15.09 11.19
CA TYR A 64 6.66 -14.69 11.13
C TYR A 64 5.81 -15.58 12.05
N GLU A 65 5.02 -14.94 12.91
CA GLU A 65 3.99 -15.58 13.73
C GLU A 65 2.62 -15.08 13.26
N ALA A 66 1.66 -16.00 13.10
CA ALA A 66 0.31 -15.69 12.62
C ALA A 66 -0.54 -14.98 13.69
N ARG A 67 -0.23 -13.70 13.95
CA ARG A 67 -0.99 -12.79 14.83
C ARG A 67 -2.08 -12.00 14.09
N GLY A 68 -2.31 -12.33 12.82
CA GLY A 68 -3.20 -11.69 11.86
C GLY A 68 -2.91 -12.21 10.46
N THR A 69 -3.58 -11.67 9.42
CA THR A 69 -3.34 -12.15 8.04
C THR A 69 -1.91 -11.88 7.57
N PHE A 70 -1.35 -12.78 6.78
CA PHE A 70 -0.04 -12.60 6.15
C PHE A 70 0.04 -11.30 5.32
N VAL A 71 -1.05 -10.96 4.62
CA VAL A 71 -1.14 -9.72 3.84
C VAL A 71 -1.04 -8.50 4.74
N SER A 72 -1.70 -8.52 5.90
CA SER A 72 -1.61 -7.44 6.87
C SER A 72 -0.19 -7.25 7.38
N TRP A 73 0.52 -8.35 7.63
CA TRP A 73 1.92 -8.32 8.04
C TRP A 73 2.83 -7.71 6.97
N VAL A 74 2.70 -8.10 5.70
CA VAL A 74 3.48 -7.50 4.59
C VAL A 74 3.14 -6.02 4.39
N LYS A 75 1.87 -5.63 4.51
CA LYS A 75 1.46 -4.21 4.44
C LYS A 75 2.08 -3.38 5.57
N GLY A 76 2.22 -3.94 6.77
CA GLY A 76 2.95 -3.31 7.87
C GLY A 76 4.44 -3.09 7.55
N ILE A 77 5.10 -4.07 6.94
CA ILE A 77 6.48 -3.94 6.45
C ILE A 77 6.57 -2.82 5.39
N ALA A 78 5.67 -2.80 4.42
CA ALA A 78 5.64 -1.78 3.37
C ALA A 78 5.43 -0.37 3.93
N LEU A 79 4.57 -0.23 4.93
CA LEU A 79 4.34 1.04 5.60
C LEU A 79 5.61 1.58 6.27
N ASN A 80 6.39 0.71 6.91
CA ASN A 80 7.65 1.12 7.55
C ASN A 80 8.69 1.60 6.53
N HIS A 81 8.79 0.93 5.37
CA HIS A 81 9.63 1.40 4.27
C HIS A 81 9.16 2.74 3.72
N LEU A 82 7.85 2.92 3.51
CA LEU A 82 7.28 4.18 3.04
C LEU A 82 7.63 5.34 3.99
N ARG A 83 7.44 5.15 5.30
CA ARG A 83 7.77 6.16 6.32
C ARG A 83 9.26 6.52 6.28
N LYS A 84 10.13 5.52 6.18
CA LYS A 84 11.58 5.72 6.11
C LYS A 84 11.96 6.55 4.89
N GLU A 85 11.43 6.23 3.71
CA GLU A 85 11.78 6.97 2.50
C GLU A 85 11.23 8.40 2.48
N LEU A 86 10.02 8.61 2.99
CA LEU A 86 9.50 9.96 3.16
C LEU A 86 10.35 10.79 4.14
N SER A 87 10.84 10.19 5.23
CA SER A 87 11.78 10.83 6.17
C SER A 87 13.13 11.16 5.53
N ASN A 88 13.70 10.26 4.73
CA ASN A 88 14.95 10.47 4.01
C ASN A 88 14.84 11.62 3.00
N ARG A 89 13.76 11.62 2.21
CA ARG A 89 13.47 12.67 1.23
C ARG A 89 13.21 14.01 1.91
N ALA A 90 12.62 14.02 3.10
CA ALA A 90 12.46 15.22 3.92
C ALA A 90 13.78 15.85 4.33
N ARG A 91 14.65 15.04 4.95
CA ARG A 91 15.98 15.47 5.37
C ARG A 91 16.82 15.98 4.19
N SER A 92 16.79 15.25 3.07
CA SER A 92 17.59 15.59 1.87
C SER A 92 17.13 16.90 1.21
N ALA A 93 15.85 17.24 1.33
CA ALA A 93 15.30 18.47 0.75
C ALA A 93 15.43 19.70 1.67
N GLY A 94 16.02 19.55 2.88
CA GLY A 94 16.06 20.62 3.88
C GLY A 94 14.66 21.08 4.32
N ARG A 95 13.66 20.20 4.20
CA ARG A 95 12.25 20.49 4.51
C ARG A 95 11.83 19.71 5.74
N ASP A 96 10.93 20.31 6.52
CA ASP A 96 10.25 19.58 7.59
C ASP A 96 9.45 18.39 7.02
N LEU A 97 9.45 17.28 7.76
CA LEU A 97 8.77 16.05 7.38
C LEU A 97 7.26 16.31 7.18
N GLY A 98 6.64 17.11 8.06
CA GLY A 98 5.24 17.50 7.93
C GLY A 98 4.94 18.24 6.63
N THR A 99 5.88 19.06 6.15
CA THR A 99 5.73 19.85 4.91
C THR A 99 5.84 18.98 3.65
N LEU A 100 6.72 17.97 3.64
CA LEU A 100 6.81 17.03 2.51
C LEU A 100 5.68 16.02 2.49
N LEU A 101 5.25 15.57 3.67
CA LEU A 101 4.04 14.77 3.84
C LEU A 101 2.79 15.52 3.36
N ALA A 102 2.69 16.84 3.60
CA ALA A 102 1.61 17.67 3.07
C ALA A 102 1.68 17.85 1.54
N ARG A 103 2.88 17.89 0.94
CA ARG A 103 3.08 18.01 -0.52
C ARG A 103 2.93 16.69 -1.29
N HIS A 104 3.20 15.55 -0.66
CA HIS A 104 3.00 14.21 -1.23
C HIS A 104 1.65 13.59 -0.84
N ASP A 105 0.73 14.37 -0.25
CA ASP A 105 -0.54 13.90 0.34
C ASP A 105 -0.39 12.73 1.33
N ALA A 106 0.82 12.50 1.84
CA ALA A 106 1.19 11.40 2.71
C ALA A 106 0.98 11.72 4.21
N ALA A 107 0.46 12.91 4.54
CA ALA A 107 0.32 13.35 5.92
C ALA A 107 -0.69 12.52 6.72
N ALA A 108 -0.16 11.99 7.84
CA ALA A 108 -0.79 11.46 9.04
C ALA A 108 -1.01 9.94 9.09
N LEU A 109 0.09 9.17 9.08
CA LEU A 109 0.10 7.79 9.56
C LEU A 109 1.19 7.59 10.62
N ASP A 110 1.17 8.39 11.68
CA ASP A 110 1.71 8.01 13.01
C ASP A 110 0.54 7.37 13.80
N ALA A 111 0.69 6.37 14.67
CA ALA A 111 1.84 5.90 15.42
C ALA A 111 1.81 4.36 15.59
N GLN A 112 2.94 3.82 16.02
CA GLN A 112 3.15 2.50 16.64
C GLN A 112 3.04 1.25 15.75
N ILE A 113 4.22 0.64 15.55
CA ILE A 113 4.37 -0.76 15.18
C ILE A 113 4.10 -1.55 16.45
N ASP A 114 2.90 -2.08 16.57
CA ASP A 114 2.75 -3.34 17.29
C ASP A 114 2.59 -4.43 16.23
N GLN A 115 3.29 -5.55 16.43
CA GLN A 115 3.25 -6.69 15.53
C GLN A 115 1.90 -7.43 15.66
N GLY A 116 0.82 -6.76 15.28
CA GLY A 116 -0.56 -7.22 15.28
C GLY A 116 -1.37 -6.60 14.15
N GLU A 117 -2.65 -6.95 14.05
CA GLU A 117 -3.59 -6.35 13.09
C GLU A 117 -3.65 -4.83 13.28
N ASP A 118 -3.03 -4.07 12.38
CA ASP A 118 -3.14 -2.62 12.36
C ASP A 118 -4.62 -2.24 12.15
N PRO A 119 -5.30 -1.66 13.16
CA PRO A 119 -6.70 -1.27 13.01
C PRO A 119 -6.90 -0.29 11.86
N ARG A 120 -5.85 0.45 11.47
CA ARG A 120 -5.83 1.42 10.37
C ARG A 120 -5.78 0.74 9.00
N LEU A 121 -5.20 -0.45 8.91
CA LEU A 121 -5.24 -1.27 7.71
C LEU A 121 -6.66 -1.79 7.45
N GLU A 122 -7.33 -2.27 8.48
CA GLU A 122 -8.70 -2.76 8.36
C GLU A 122 -9.67 -1.63 7.97
N ARG A 123 -9.49 -0.45 8.57
CA ARG A 123 -10.23 0.76 8.15
C ARG A 123 -10.04 1.09 6.68
N LEU A 124 -8.81 1.00 6.17
CA LEU A 124 -8.58 1.24 4.75
C LEU A 124 -9.29 0.20 3.89
N ARG A 125 -9.29 -1.09 4.25
CA ARG A 125 -10.04 -2.12 3.52
C ARG A 125 -11.53 -1.75 3.44
N VAL A 126 -12.13 -1.36 4.57
CA VAL A 126 -13.52 -0.88 4.63
C VAL A 126 -13.72 0.34 3.72
N CYS A 127 -12.83 1.34 3.78
CA CYS A 127 -12.94 2.56 2.97
C CYS A 127 -12.77 2.30 1.47
N MET A 128 -11.87 1.40 1.07
CA MET A 128 -11.72 0.94 -0.31
C MET A 128 -13.01 0.24 -0.79
N GLY A 129 -13.63 -0.57 0.08
CA GLY A 129 -14.93 -1.20 -0.18
C GLY A 129 -16.11 -0.22 -0.28
N ARG A 130 -15.93 1.06 0.08
CA ARG A 130 -16.95 2.13 -0.06
C ARG A 130 -16.74 3.01 -1.29
N LEU A 131 -15.65 2.83 -2.04
CA LEU A 131 -15.43 3.57 -3.28
C LEU A 131 -16.52 3.25 -4.31
N SER A 132 -16.88 4.23 -5.13
CA SER A 132 -17.76 3.99 -6.28
C SER A 132 -17.09 3.02 -7.26
N GLU A 133 -17.89 2.29 -8.03
CA GLU A 133 -17.40 1.33 -9.02
C GLU A 133 -16.41 1.98 -9.98
N THR A 134 -16.71 3.19 -10.47
CA THR A 134 -15.81 3.97 -11.33
C THR A 134 -14.44 4.21 -10.70
N LEU A 135 -14.38 4.51 -9.40
CA LEU A 135 -13.12 4.74 -8.69
C LEU A 135 -12.36 3.44 -8.45
N ARG A 136 -13.06 2.32 -8.19
CA ARG A 136 -12.41 1.00 -8.09
C ARG A 136 -11.82 0.56 -9.43
N THR A 137 -12.57 0.73 -10.53
CA THR A 137 -12.08 0.42 -11.87
C THR A 137 -10.83 1.24 -12.22
N LEU A 138 -10.80 2.52 -11.84
CA LEU A 138 -9.59 3.36 -12.04
C LEU A 138 -8.37 2.85 -11.27
N ILE A 139 -8.56 2.42 -10.02
CA ILE A 139 -7.49 1.83 -9.19
C ILE A 139 -7.04 0.49 -9.80
N ASP A 140 -7.99 -0.35 -10.22
CA ASP A 140 -7.70 -1.63 -10.85
C ASP A 140 -6.89 -1.46 -12.14
N LEU A 141 -7.33 -0.59 -13.05
CA LEU A 141 -6.61 -0.31 -14.29
C LEU A 141 -5.20 0.23 -14.03
N ARG A 142 -5.03 1.11 -13.03
CA ARG A 142 -3.72 1.67 -12.68
C ARG A 142 -2.77 0.63 -12.10
N TYR A 143 -3.22 -0.15 -11.11
CA TYR A 143 -2.32 -0.93 -10.26
C TYR A 143 -2.36 -2.44 -10.53
N ARG A 144 -3.42 -2.95 -11.16
CA ARG A 144 -3.52 -4.36 -11.60
C ARG A 144 -3.00 -4.53 -13.03
N GLU A 145 -3.37 -3.63 -13.94
CA GLU A 145 -2.92 -3.66 -15.34
C GLU A 145 -1.60 -2.89 -15.55
N ASP A 146 -1.02 -2.33 -14.48
CA ASP A 146 0.26 -1.61 -14.49
C ASP A 146 0.32 -0.41 -15.47
N LEU A 147 -0.84 0.16 -15.81
CA LEU A 147 -0.91 1.29 -16.73
C LEU A 147 -0.45 2.57 -16.04
N ASP A 148 0.48 3.31 -16.62
CA ASP A 148 0.80 4.66 -16.17
C ASP A 148 -0.36 5.65 -16.43
N LEU A 149 -0.22 6.88 -15.94
CA LEU A 149 -1.28 7.89 -16.07
C LEU A 149 -1.56 8.26 -17.54
N ASP A 150 -0.58 8.18 -18.42
CA ASP A 150 -0.70 8.53 -19.83
C ASP A 150 -1.42 7.42 -20.62
N ALA A 151 -1.05 6.16 -20.38
CA ALA A 151 -1.71 4.98 -20.93
C ALA A 151 -3.16 4.86 -20.43
N LEU A 152 -3.38 5.14 -19.14
CA LEU A 152 -4.71 5.15 -18.56
C LEU A 152 -5.58 6.30 -19.13
N ALA A 153 -4.98 7.48 -19.33
CA ALA A 153 -5.63 8.62 -19.98
C ALA A 153 -6.06 8.28 -21.41
N ALA A 154 -5.15 7.68 -22.19
CA ALA A 154 -5.45 7.22 -23.55
C ALA A 154 -6.58 6.17 -23.56
N ARG A 155 -6.54 5.18 -22.67
CA ARG A 155 -7.54 4.11 -22.60
C ARG A 155 -8.93 4.61 -22.20
N LEU A 156 -9.00 5.65 -21.38
CA LEU A 156 -10.26 6.20 -20.85
C LEU A 156 -10.76 7.44 -21.62
N GLY A 157 -10.04 7.90 -22.65
CA GLY A 157 -10.37 9.13 -23.38
C GLY A 157 -10.32 10.38 -22.51
N ARG A 158 -9.37 10.43 -21.55
CA ARG A 158 -9.17 11.53 -20.60
C ARG A 158 -7.77 12.12 -20.75
N THR A 159 -7.50 13.22 -20.05
CA THR A 159 -6.13 13.77 -19.95
C THR A 159 -5.43 13.22 -18.70
N ALA A 160 -4.11 13.02 -18.78
CA ALA A 160 -3.31 12.61 -17.62
C ALA A 160 -3.45 13.59 -16.45
N GLY A 161 -3.54 14.89 -16.73
CA GLY A 161 -3.81 15.93 -15.72
C GLY A 161 -5.17 15.75 -15.02
N ALA A 162 -6.24 15.43 -15.75
CA ALA A 162 -7.55 15.16 -15.16
C ALA A 162 -7.53 13.89 -14.28
N LEU A 163 -6.82 12.85 -14.70
CA LEU A 163 -6.63 11.63 -13.90
C LEU A 163 -5.79 11.91 -12.65
N ALA A 164 -4.72 12.69 -12.75
CA ALA A 164 -3.90 13.07 -11.59
C ALA A 164 -4.74 13.80 -10.52
N VAL A 165 -5.59 14.75 -10.94
CA VAL A 165 -6.53 15.43 -10.04
C VAL A 165 -7.54 14.45 -9.43
N GLN A 166 -8.02 13.47 -10.20
CA GLN A 166 -8.95 12.46 -9.70
C GLN A 166 -8.29 11.52 -8.67
N PHE A 167 -7.06 11.07 -8.92
CA PHE A 167 -6.28 10.27 -7.95
C PHE A 167 -5.96 11.07 -6.69
N HIS A 168 -5.63 12.36 -6.82
CA HIS A 168 -5.46 13.25 -5.66
C HIS A 168 -6.74 13.32 -4.80
N ARG A 169 -7.91 13.55 -5.42
CA ARG A 169 -9.20 13.55 -4.71
C ARG A 169 -9.51 12.21 -4.06
N LEU A 170 -9.28 11.12 -4.79
CA LEU A 170 -9.46 9.76 -4.28
C LEU A 170 -8.64 9.51 -3.01
N ARG A 171 -7.35 9.86 -3.02
CA ARG A 171 -6.47 9.75 -1.83
C ARG A 171 -7.01 10.56 -0.66
N LYS A 172 -7.45 11.80 -0.91
CA LYS A 172 -8.05 12.66 0.11
C LYS A 172 -9.34 12.06 0.71
N THR A 173 -10.21 11.49 -0.12
CA THR A 173 -11.44 10.80 0.33
C THR A 173 -11.13 9.56 1.17
N LEU A 174 -10.18 8.73 0.72
CA LEU A 174 -9.78 7.55 1.46
C LEU A 174 -9.17 7.90 2.82
N ARG A 175 -8.34 8.95 2.88
CA ARG A 175 -7.79 9.46 4.14
C ARG A 175 -8.90 9.90 5.10
N ALA A 176 -9.80 10.78 4.64
CA ALA A 176 -10.91 11.25 5.47
C ALA A 176 -11.76 10.08 6.00
N CYS A 177 -12.00 9.05 5.18
CA CYS A 177 -12.70 7.85 5.61
C CYS A 177 -11.93 7.08 6.69
N VAL A 178 -10.62 6.88 6.53
CA VAL A 178 -9.79 6.18 7.53
C VAL A 178 -9.71 6.94 8.85
N ASP A 179 -9.65 8.28 8.80
CA ASP A 179 -9.61 9.16 9.97
C ASP A 179 -10.95 9.16 10.73
N ILE A 180 -12.09 9.14 10.03
CA ILE A 180 -13.43 9.03 10.66
C ILE A 180 -13.57 7.75 11.49
N HIS A 181 -12.88 6.69 11.08
CA HIS A 181 -12.94 5.41 11.79
C HIS A 181 -11.77 5.28 12.80
N GLU A 182 -10.95 6.31 13.01
CA GLU A 182 -9.94 6.33 14.06
C GLU A 182 -10.62 6.22 15.43
N PRO A 183 -10.18 5.33 16.34
CA PRO A 183 -10.78 5.28 17.67
C PRO A 183 -10.53 6.62 18.36
N THR A 184 -11.61 7.33 18.67
CA THR A 184 -11.56 8.47 19.59
C THR A 184 -11.00 7.93 20.90
N THR A 185 -9.75 8.29 21.21
CA THR A 185 -9.12 7.96 22.49
C THR A 185 -9.63 8.90 23.56
#